data_AF-A0A0P7XQL8-F1
#
_entry.id   AF-A0A0P7XQL8-F1
#
_cell.length_a   1.000
_cell.length_b   1.000
_cell.length_c   1.000
_cell.angle_alpha   90.00
_cell.angle_beta   90.00
_cell.angle_gamma   90.00
#
_symmetry.space_group_name_H-M   'P 1'
#
loop_
_entity.id
_entity.type
_entity.pdbx_description
1 polymer ?
#
loop_
_entity_poly.entity_id
_entity_poly.type
_entity_poly.pdbx_seq_one_letter_code
_entity_poly.pdbx_strand_id
1 'polypeptide(L)'
;PSMGCAISGTGLAPKVARDAGDSVLARLSGEQVHLIKESWKVIQEDIARVGIIMFVRLFETHPECKDVFFLFRDVEDLERLRTSKELRAHGLRVMSFIEKSVARLDHVERLDQLALELGKSHYRYNAPPKYFDYVGAEFICAVQPILKENWTTELEEAWK
;
A
#
# COMPACT_ATOMS: atom_id res chain seq x y z
N PRO A 1 53.29 -12.14 55.81
CA PRO A 1 52.08 -12.88 56.23
C PRO A 1 50.90 -12.58 55.30
N SER A 2 50.24 -13.65 54.82
CA SER A 2 49.01 -13.71 54.00
C SER A 2 49.09 -13.15 52.57
N MET A 3 49.17 -13.97 51.52
CA MET A 3 48.12 -14.83 50.91
C MET A 3 46.86 -14.09 50.46
N GLY A 4 46.61 -14.14 49.15
CA GLY A 4 45.34 -13.77 48.52
C GLY A 4 45.41 -13.99 47.00
N CYS A 5 44.74 -15.03 46.52
CA CYS A 5 44.77 -15.56 45.16
C CYS A 5 43.51 -15.15 44.37
N ALA A 6 43.64 -15.11 43.03
CA ALA A 6 42.56 -15.23 42.03
C ALA A 6 41.57 -14.04 41.93
N ILE A 7 40.93 -13.67 40.80
CA ILE A 7 40.52 -14.35 39.57
C ILE A 7 40.25 -13.27 38.48
N SER A 8 40.30 -13.74 37.23
CA SER A 8 39.96 -13.12 35.95
C SER A 8 38.65 -12.32 35.89
N GLY A 9 38.60 -11.33 34.99
CA GLY A 9 37.37 -10.66 34.59
C GLY A 9 37.58 -9.64 33.47
N THR A 10 38.00 -10.09 32.29
CA THR A 10 37.91 -9.29 31.05
C THR A 10 36.43 -9.03 30.75
N GLY A 11 35.95 -7.84 31.09
CA GLY A 11 34.63 -7.37 30.70
C GLY A 11 34.56 -7.08 29.21
N LEU A 12 34.28 -8.11 28.41
CA LEU A 12 33.66 -7.91 27.10
C LEU A 12 32.22 -7.49 27.35
N ALA A 13 31.93 -6.20 27.13
CA ALA A 13 30.56 -5.75 26.96
C ALA A 13 29.94 -6.54 25.79
N PRO A 14 28.73 -7.11 25.93
CA PRO A 14 28.05 -7.72 24.82
C PRO A 14 27.75 -6.63 23.80
N LYS A 15 28.27 -6.77 22.58
CA LYS A 15 27.68 -6.11 21.41
C LYS A 15 26.26 -6.66 21.31
N VAL A 16 25.29 -5.91 21.83
CA VAL A 16 23.89 -6.08 21.50
C VAL A 16 23.84 -6.00 19.98
N ALA A 17 23.69 -7.17 19.35
CA ALA A 17 23.32 -7.25 17.97
C ALA A 17 22.06 -6.39 17.86
N ARG A 18 22.18 -5.28 17.12
CA ARG A 18 21.00 -4.61 16.60
C ARG A 18 20.36 -5.65 15.70
N ASP A 19 19.40 -6.35 16.28
CA ASP A 19 18.39 -7.07 15.53
C ASP A 19 17.86 -6.04 14.54
N ALA A 20 18.32 -6.18 13.29
CA ALA A 20 17.83 -5.40 12.19
C ALA A 20 16.40 -5.88 12.06
N GLY A 21 15.50 -5.14 12.72
CA GLY A 21 14.11 -5.51 12.86
C GLY A 21 13.62 -6.05 11.54
N ASP A 22 13.14 -7.29 11.59
CA ASP A 22 12.34 -7.89 10.53
C ASP A 22 11.49 -6.78 9.93
N SER A 23 11.75 -6.48 8.66
CA SER A 23 10.90 -5.59 7.88
C SER A 23 9.46 -6.06 8.10
N VAL A 24 8.65 -5.23 8.74
CA VAL A 24 7.27 -5.53 9.16
C VAL A 24 6.36 -5.88 7.97
N LEU A 25 6.83 -5.72 6.74
CA LEU A 25 6.25 -6.35 5.56
C LEU A 25 6.62 -7.83 5.54
N ALA A 26 5.68 -8.70 5.91
CA ALA A 26 5.73 -10.10 5.54
C ALA A 26 6.02 -10.16 4.03
N ARG A 27 7.18 -10.70 3.66
CA ARG A 27 7.55 -10.84 2.25
C ARG A 27 6.53 -11.77 1.59
N LEU A 28 5.87 -11.27 0.55
CA LEU A 28 4.99 -12.07 -0.28
C LEU A 28 5.73 -13.33 -0.78
N SER A 29 5.03 -14.46 -0.78
CA SER A 29 5.57 -15.68 -1.39
C SER A 29 5.68 -15.52 -2.91
N GLY A 30 6.54 -16.32 -3.55
CA GLY A 30 6.63 -16.31 -5.02
C GLY A 30 5.30 -16.64 -5.71
N GLU A 31 4.46 -17.47 -5.08
CA GLU A 31 3.10 -17.77 -5.53
C GLU A 31 2.18 -16.55 -5.42
N GLN A 32 2.20 -15.83 -4.29
CA GLN A 32 1.43 -14.59 -4.12
C GLN A 32 1.85 -13.52 -5.13
N VAL A 33 3.16 -13.34 -5.35
CA VAL A 33 3.66 -12.42 -6.38
C VAL A 33 3.16 -12.79 -7.77
N HIS A 34 3.15 -14.08 -8.11
CA HIS A 34 2.61 -14.56 -9.37
C HIS A 34 1.10 -14.28 -9.50
N LEU A 35 0.31 -14.60 -8.47
CA LEU A 35 -1.14 -14.33 -8.42
C LEU A 35 -1.46 -12.85 -8.63
N ILE A 36 -0.75 -11.95 -7.93
CA ILE A 36 -0.91 -10.50 -8.05
C ILE A 36 -0.59 -10.05 -9.49
N LYS A 37 0.50 -10.54 -10.08
CA LYS A 37 0.88 -10.15 -11.44
C LYS A 37 -0.11 -10.63 -12.50
N GLU A 38 -0.60 -11.87 -12.40
CA GLU A 38 -1.57 -12.40 -13.35
C GLU A 38 -2.92 -11.70 -13.23
N SER A 39 -3.42 -11.49 -12.01
CA SER A 39 -4.67 -10.74 -11.79
C SER A 39 -4.57 -9.28 -12.22
N TRP A 40 -3.41 -8.63 -12.02
CA TRP A 40 -3.17 -7.27 -12.48
C TRP A 40 -3.33 -7.12 -14.00
N LYS A 41 -2.98 -8.15 -14.78
CA LYS A 41 -3.17 -8.12 -16.24
C LYS A 41 -4.62 -7.97 -16.67
N VAL A 42 -5.56 -8.47 -15.87
CA VAL A 42 -6.99 -8.33 -16.09
C VAL A 42 -7.48 -6.97 -15.57
N ILE A 43 -7.04 -6.56 -14.37
CA ILE A 43 -7.41 -5.27 -13.78
C ILE A 43 -7.04 -4.09 -14.71
N GLN A 44 -5.87 -4.15 -15.36
CA GLN A 44 -5.40 -3.07 -16.21
C GLN A 44 -6.27 -2.82 -17.46
N GLU A 45 -7.07 -3.79 -17.92
CA GLU A 45 -7.95 -3.62 -19.09
C GLU A 45 -9.02 -2.54 -18.84
N ASP A 46 -9.44 -2.36 -17.59
CA ASP A 46 -10.44 -1.39 -17.14
C ASP A 46 -9.86 -0.34 -16.15
N ILE A 47 -8.54 -0.11 -16.18
CA ILE A 47 -7.79 0.62 -15.14
C ILE A 47 -8.36 2.00 -14.77
N ALA A 48 -8.86 2.75 -15.76
CA ALA A 48 -9.47 4.06 -15.53
C ALA A 48 -10.79 3.94 -14.75
N ARG A 49 -11.59 2.91 -15.07
CA ARG A 49 -12.86 2.63 -14.41
C ARG A 49 -12.62 2.16 -12.98
N VAL A 50 -11.64 1.27 -12.76
CA VAL A 50 -11.22 0.81 -11.41
C VAL A 50 -10.89 2.01 -10.53
N GLY A 51 -10.03 2.91 -11.01
CA GLY A 51 -9.62 4.10 -10.26
C GLY A 51 -10.79 5.00 -9.87
N ILE A 52 -11.76 5.20 -10.77
CA ILE A 52 -12.96 6.00 -10.47
C ILE A 52 -13.84 5.29 -9.43
N ILE A 53 -14.12 3.99 -9.62
CA ILE A 53 -14.95 3.22 -8.70
C ILE A 53 -14.35 3.23 -7.29
N MET A 54 -13.04 2.96 -7.18
CA MET A 54 -12.32 2.95 -5.91
C MET A 54 -12.47 4.28 -5.15
N PHE A 55 -12.24 5.42 -5.81
CA PHE A 55 -12.33 6.71 -5.14
C PHE A 55 -13.76 7.15 -4.82
N VAL A 56 -14.72 6.85 -5.70
CA VAL A 56 -16.12 7.16 -5.40
C VAL A 56 -16.58 6.36 -4.18
N ARG A 57 -16.25 5.07 -4.12
CA ARG A 57 -16.52 4.23 -2.95
C ARG A 57 -15.83 4.78 -1.70
N LEU A 58 -14.55 5.16 -1.79
CA LEU A 58 -13.81 5.77 -0.67
C LEU A 58 -14.56 6.99 -0.10
N PHE A 59 -15.08 7.86 -0.96
CA PHE A 59 -15.81 9.05 -0.51
C PHE A 59 -17.24 8.75 -0.03
N GLU A 60 -17.85 7.67 -0.49
CA GLU A 60 -19.12 7.15 0.02
C GLU A 60 -18.95 6.56 1.43
N THR A 61 -17.90 5.77 1.66
CA THR A 61 -17.67 5.02 2.91
C THR A 61 -16.89 5.81 3.96
N HIS A 62 -15.99 6.69 3.53
CA HIS A 62 -15.10 7.50 4.37
C HIS A 62 -15.11 8.96 3.89
N PRO A 63 -16.23 9.69 4.05
CA PRO A 63 -16.39 11.04 3.50
C PRO A 63 -15.33 12.04 4.00
N GLU A 64 -14.73 11.82 5.18
CA GLU A 64 -13.64 12.66 5.69
C GLU A 64 -12.40 12.63 4.77
N CYS A 65 -12.22 11.59 3.96
CA CYS A 65 -11.12 11.51 3.01
C CYS A 65 -11.17 12.65 2.00
N LYS A 66 -12.35 13.23 1.72
CA LYS A 66 -12.48 14.34 0.78
C LYS A 66 -11.81 15.62 1.25
N ASP A 67 -11.58 15.80 2.56
CA ASP A 67 -11.06 17.05 3.12
C ASP A 67 -9.66 17.41 2.61
N VAL A 68 -8.86 16.39 2.29
CA VAL A 68 -7.51 16.56 1.71
C VAL A 68 -7.54 16.72 0.18
N PHE A 69 -8.69 16.54 -0.46
CA PHE A 69 -8.90 16.76 -1.89
C PHE A 69 -9.57 18.09 -2.14
N PHE A 70 -8.78 19.16 -2.27
CA PHE A 70 -9.29 20.52 -2.51
C PHE A 70 -10.31 20.63 -3.67
N LEU A 71 -10.14 19.83 -4.73
CA LEU A 71 -11.04 19.83 -5.90
C LEU A 71 -12.38 19.11 -5.66
N PHE A 72 -12.48 18.25 -4.64
CA PHE A 72 -13.65 17.38 -4.42
C PHE A 72 -14.34 17.63 -3.08
N ARG A 73 -13.67 18.26 -2.12
CA ARG A 73 -14.18 18.43 -0.75
C ARG A 73 -15.61 18.97 -0.69
N ASP A 74 -15.93 19.96 -1.53
CA ASP A 74 -17.22 20.64 -1.55
C ASP A 74 -18.26 19.99 -2.51
N VAL A 75 -17.93 18.85 -3.14
CA VAL A 75 -18.85 18.14 -4.06
C VAL A 75 -19.72 17.17 -3.27
N GLU A 76 -20.99 17.53 -3.02
CA GLU A 76 -21.93 16.66 -2.28
C GLU A 76 -22.44 15.48 -3.11
N ASP A 77 -22.71 15.70 -4.41
CA ASP A 77 -23.20 14.67 -5.32
C ASP A 77 -22.02 13.86 -5.90
N LEU A 78 -21.79 12.67 -5.32
CA LEU A 78 -20.70 11.79 -5.72
C LEU A 78 -20.91 11.17 -7.11
N GLU A 79 -22.13 11.12 -7.64
CA GLU A 79 -22.36 10.64 -9.00
C GLU A 79 -21.73 11.59 -10.04
N ARG A 80 -21.68 12.89 -9.74
CA ARG A 80 -20.94 13.85 -10.59
C ARG A 80 -19.45 13.55 -10.63
N LEU A 81 -18.88 13.03 -9.55
CA LEU A 81 -17.46 12.67 -9.50
C LEU A 81 -17.13 11.51 -10.44
N ARG A 82 -18.07 10.59 -10.73
CA ARG A 82 -17.85 9.50 -11.68
C ARG A 82 -17.48 9.98 -13.09
N THR A 83 -17.92 11.19 -13.45
CA THR A 83 -17.64 11.81 -14.75
C THR A 83 -16.60 12.93 -14.69
N SER A 84 -16.04 13.22 -13.50
CA SER A 84 -15.02 14.25 -13.32
C SER A 84 -13.72 13.87 -14.01
N LYS A 85 -13.19 14.80 -14.82
CA LYS A 85 -11.88 14.65 -15.47
C LYS A 85 -10.76 14.64 -14.44
N GLU A 86 -10.90 15.43 -13.40
CA GLU A 86 -9.95 15.57 -12.29
C GLU A 86 -9.87 14.28 -11.49
N LEU A 87 -11.02 13.69 -11.15
CA LEU A 87 -11.05 12.42 -10.41
C LEU A 87 -10.48 11.29 -11.28
N ARG A 88 -10.88 11.22 -12.55
CA ARG A 88 -10.31 10.25 -13.51
C ARG A 88 -8.78 10.38 -13.60
N ALA A 89 -8.27 11.60 -13.71
CA ALA A 89 -6.83 11.84 -13.76
C ALA A 89 -6.13 11.44 -12.46
N HIS A 90 -6.76 11.67 -11.30
CA HIS A 90 -6.21 11.24 -10.02
C HIS A 90 -6.22 9.71 -9.87
N GLY A 91 -7.33 9.06 -10.18
CA GLY A 91 -7.45 7.60 -10.20
C GLY A 91 -6.38 6.96 -11.07
N LEU A 92 -6.13 7.49 -12.29
CA LEU A 92 -5.05 7.00 -13.15
C LEU A 92 -3.65 7.17 -12.55
N ARG A 93 -3.37 8.25 -11.80
CA ARG A 93 -2.08 8.40 -11.10
C ARG A 93 -1.89 7.33 -10.04
N VAL A 94 -2.93 7.01 -9.28
CA VAL A 94 -2.87 5.96 -8.27
C VAL A 94 -2.72 4.59 -8.91
N MET A 95 -3.51 4.28 -9.94
CA MET A 95 -3.40 3.00 -10.64
C MET A 95 -2.02 2.82 -11.32
N SER A 96 -1.43 3.89 -11.87
CA SER A 96 -0.05 3.84 -12.39
C SER A 96 0.99 3.63 -11.28
N PHE A 97 0.73 4.12 -10.06
CA PHE A 97 1.59 3.80 -8.92
C PHE A 97 1.50 2.32 -8.56
N ILE A 98 0.28 1.77 -8.48
CA ILE A 98 0.06 0.34 -8.21
C ILE A 98 0.73 -0.52 -9.28
N GLU A 99 0.59 -0.18 -10.56
CA GLU A 99 1.29 -0.85 -11.68
C GLU A 99 2.80 -0.90 -11.47
N LYS A 100 3.40 0.24 -11.08
CA LYS A 100 4.84 0.32 -10.78
C LYS A 100 5.23 -0.53 -9.58
N SER A 101 4.37 -0.63 -8.58
CA SER A 101 4.58 -1.48 -7.41
C SER A 101 4.51 -2.97 -7.79
N VAL A 102 3.48 -3.39 -8.54
CA VAL A 102 3.32 -4.76 -9.04
C VAL A 102 4.53 -5.19 -9.88
N ALA A 103 5.04 -4.30 -10.75
CA ALA A 103 6.23 -4.55 -11.55
C ALA A 103 7.54 -4.68 -10.73
N ARG A 104 7.53 -4.32 -9.44
CA ARG A 104 8.70 -4.29 -8.54
C ARG A 104 8.58 -5.26 -7.37
N LEU A 105 7.58 -6.16 -7.36
CA LEU A 105 7.39 -7.11 -6.26
C LEU A 105 8.61 -8.03 -6.04
N ASP A 106 9.40 -8.33 -7.08
CA ASP A 106 10.66 -9.10 -6.95
C ASP A 106 11.89 -8.22 -6.62
N HIS A 107 11.69 -6.92 -6.44
CA HIS A 107 12.74 -5.91 -6.24
C HIS A 107 12.42 -5.04 -5.02
N VAL A 108 12.40 -5.67 -3.85
CA VAL A 108 11.93 -5.08 -2.57
C VAL A 108 12.58 -3.73 -2.29
N GLU A 109 13.89 -3.56 -2.49
CA GLU A 109 14.58 -2.31 -2.20
C GLU A 109 14.09 -1.15 -3.11
N ARG A 110 13.72 -1.46 -4.35
CA ARG A 110 13.15 -0.47 -5.28
C ARG A 110 11.70 -0.16 -4.93
N LEU A 111 10.97 -1.15 -4.42
CA LEU A 111 9.60 -0.97 -3.96
C LEU A 111 9.55 -0.10 -2.70
N ASP A 112 10.44 -0.35 -1.73
CA ASP A 112 10.58 0.45 -0.51
C ASP A 112 10.89 1.91 -0.83
N GLN A 113 11.83 2.15 -1.74
CA GLN A 113 12.16 3.51 -2.17
C GLN A 113 10.98 4.20 -2.86
N LEU A 114 10.20 3.47 -3.67
CA LEU A 114 9.01 3.98 -4.34
C LEU A 114 7.91 4.35 -3.31
N ALA A 115 7.67 3.49 -2.32
CA ALA A 115 6.72 3.73 -1.24
C ALA A 115 7.13 4.91 -0.36
N LEU A 116 8.42 5.05 -0.05
CA LEU A 116 8.94 6.18 0.72
C LEU A 116 8.69 7.53 0.03
N GLU A 117 8.94 7.62 -1.28
CA GLU A 117 8.67 8.85 -2.04
C GLU A 117 7.16 9.18 -2.14
N LEU A 118 6.31 8.15 -2.20
CA LEU A 118 4.86 8.33 -2.11
C LEU A 118 4.48 8.91 -0.74
N GLY A 119 4.99 8.34 0.34
CA GLY A 119 4.73 8.78 1.72
C GLY A 119 5.16 10.24 1.95
N LYS A 120 6.37 10.63 1.49
CA LYS A 120 6.84 12.02 1.55
C LYS A 120 5.91 12.99 0.84
N SER A 121 5.31 12.57 -0.28
CA SER A 121 4.36 13.40 -1.02
C SER A 121 3.03 13.53 -0.27
N HIS A 122 2.51 12.45 0.30
CA HIS A 122 1.24 12.46 1.05
C HIS A 122 1.34 13.17 2.39
N TYR A 123 2.50 13.13 3.04
CA TYR A 123 2.78 13.97 4.22
C TYR A 123 2.61 15.46 3.90
N ARG A 124 3.09 15.92 2.73
CA ARG A 124 2.91 17.32 2.29
C ARG A 124 1.46 17.67 1.96
N TYR A 125 0.63 16.69 1.64
CA TYR A 125 -0.81 16.87 1.41
C TYR A 125 -1.64 16.81 2.69
N ASN A 126 -1.00 16.64 3.86
CA ASN A 126 -1.65 16.40 5.14
C ASN A 126 -2.63 15.21 5.11
N ALA A 127 -2.34 14.19 4.29
CA ALA A 127 -3.12 12.96 4.27
C ALA A 127 -2.78 12.10 5.50
N PRO A 128 -3.73 11.83 6.40
CA PRO A 128 -3.52 10.92 7.53
C PRO A 128 -3.12 9.51 7.07
N PRO A 129 -2.17 8.84 7.76
CA PRO A 129 -1.76 7.48 7.41
C PRO A 129 -2.91 6.48 7.30
N LYS A 130 -3.95 6.60 8.15
CA LYS A 130 -5.15 5.73 8.11
C LYS A 130 -5.88 5.72 6.77
N TYR A 131 -5.73 6.76 5.94
CA TYR A 131 -6.38 6.80 4.62
C TYR A 131 -5.78 5.79 3.64
N PHE A 132 -4.52 5.36 3.84
CA PHE A 132 -3.93 4.30 3.02
C PHE A 132 -4.64 2.96 3.24
N ASP A 133 -5.03 2.65 4.49
CA ASP A 133 -5.78 1.43 4.81
C ASP A 133 -7.17 1.43 4.12
N TYR A 134 -7.85 2.57 4.13
CA TYR A 134 -9.14 2.73 3.44
C TYR A 134 -8.99 2.60 1.93
N VAL A 135 -7.95 3.20 1.34
CA VAL A 135 -7.68 3.06 -0.10
C VAL A 135 -7.38 1.61 -0.46
N GLY A 136 -6.62 0.88 0.35
CA GLY A 136 -6.35 -0.55 0.14
C GLY A 136 -7.63 -1.39 0.16
N ALA A 137 -8.48 -1.19 1.17
CA ALA A 137 -9.76 -1.88 1.26
C ALA A 137 -10.67 -1.58 0.06
N GLU A 138 -10.80 -0.31 -0.33
CA GLU A 138 -11.65 0.07 -1.47
C GLU A 138 -11.08 -0.36 -2.82
N PHE A 139 -9.75 -0.48 -2.94
CA PHE A 139 -9.13 -1.09 -4.11
C PHE A 139 -9.56 -2.55 -4.26
N ILE A 140 -9.47 -3.34 -3.20
CA ILE A 140 -9.89 -4.75 -3.19
C ILE A 140 -11.38 -4.86 -3.58
N CYS A 141 -12.24 -4.05 -2.96
CA CYS A 141 -13.67 -4.03 -3.30
C CYS A 141 -13.93 -3.62 -4.76
N ALA A 142 -13.11 -2.76 -5.35
CA ALA A 142 -13.27 -2.33 -6.74
C ALA A 142 -12.81 -3.39 -7.75
N VAL A 143 -11.79 -4.21 -7.42
CA VAL A 143 -11.23 -5.20 -8.35
C VAL A 143 -11.88 -6.57 -8.25
N GLN A 144 -12.45 -6.95 -7.11
CA GLN A 144 -13.12 -8.23 -6.91
C GLN A 144 -14.20 -8.50 -8.00
N PRO A 145 -15.14 -7.58 -8.31
CA PRO A 145 -16.14 -7.80 -9.35
C PRO A 145 -15.57 -7.90 -10.77
N ILE A 146 -14.36 -7.37 -11.01
CA ILE A 146 -13.70 -7.40 -12.32
C ILE A 146 -13.07 -8.77 -12.56
N LEU A 147 -12.49 -9.35 -11.52
CA LEU A 147 -11.83 -10.65 -11.57
C LEU A 147 -12.83 -11.82 -11.59
N LYS A 148 -14.06 -11.62 -11.10
CA LYS A 148 -15.16 -12.61 -11.17
C LYS A 148 -14.72 -13.98 -10.65
N GLU A 149 -14.82 -15.02 -11.47
CA GLU A 149 -14.43 -16.41 -11.15
C GLU A 149 -12.92 -16.57 -10.86
N ASN A 150 -12.09 -15.61 -11.28
CA ASN A 150 -10.65 -15.60 -10.96
C ASN A 150 -10.38 -15.04 -9.55
N TRP A 151 -11.38 -14.48 -8.86
CA TRP A 151 -11.23 -14.03 -7.47
C TRP A 151 -11.33 -15.21 -6.52
N THR A 152 -10.19 -15.64 -5.97
CA THR A 152 -10.12 -16.71 -4.96
C THR A 152 -9.68 -16.16 -3.61
N THR A 153 -9.87 -16.95 -2.55
CA THR A 153 -9.39 -16.61 -1.20
C THR A 153 -7.87 -16.36 -1.19
N GLU A 154 -7.10 -17.17 -1.91
CA GLU A 154 -5.64 -17.03 -2.00
C GLU A 154 -5.24 -15.73 -2.71
N LEU A 155 -5.99 -15.34 -3.75
CA LEU A 155 -5.75 -14.09 -4.43
C LEU A 155 -6.13 -12.88 -3.57
N GLU A 156 -7.24 -12.96 -2.84
CA GLU A 156 -7.63 -11.93 -1.88
C GLU A 156 -6.57 -11.74 -0.79
N GLU A 157 -6.09 -12.83 -0.19
CA GLU A 157 -5.03 -12.78 0.82
C GLU A 157 -3.68 -12.33 0.25
N ALA A 158 -3.44 -12.48 -1.06
CA ALA A 158 -2.25 -11.92 -1.70
C ALA A 158 -2.34 -10.39 -1.88
N TRP A 159 -3.54 -9.84 -2.08
CA TRP A 159 -3.76 -8.40 -2.27
C TRP A 159 -3.93 -7.61 -0.95
N LYS A 160 -4.30 -8.28 0.15
CA LYS A 160 -4.36 -7.70 1.50
C LYS A 160 -2.96 -7.44 2.06
#